data_AF-A0A1E1LB56-F1
#
_entry.id   AF-A0A1E1LB56-F1
#
_cell.length_a   1.000
_cell.length_b   1.000
_cell.length_c   1.000
_cell.angle_alpha   90.00
_cell.angle_beta   90.00
_cell.angle_gamma   90.00
#
_symmetry.space_group_name_H-M   'P 1'
#
loop_
_entity.id
_entity.type
_entity.pdbx_description
1 polymer ?
#
loop_
_entity_poly.entity_id
_entity_poly.type
_entity_poly.pdbx_seq_one_letter_code
_entity_poly.pdbx_strand_id
1 'polypeptide(L)'
;MPVPRSKYYFQSHATKSDYEKAFRDAKLWSIAHPIDRPSKVARQFDIKVNSFTKALTRVRRIEAKGSLKKELFPGSGGHNKLLTALQEEAIIQYCYDHWEVDMGATHLMVKSAIAHLLAAQHPPKPPPSDTWYYKWLRNHPDLHSIKTKPMEAIRVEPHTEEEVIEWFRALEKELLRLNITQGKRVLNMDESGIRGALPYAESVVVPKSKLYVAMERERFQPL
;
A
#
# COMPACT_ATOMS: atom_id res chain seq x y z
N MET A 1 26.29 -30.97 -29.39
CA MET A 1 26.28 -29.55 -28.97
C MET A 1 25.95 -29.49 -27.48
N PRO A 2 26.85 -29.00 -26.60
CA PRO A 2 26.52 -28.83 -25.19
C PRO A 2 25.61 -27.61 -25.03
N VAL A 3 24.39 -27.84 -24.52
CA VAL A 3 23.43 -26.77 -24.22
C VAL A 3 23.97 -25.94 -23.05
N PRO A 4 24.02 -24.60 -23.13
CA PRO A 4 24.56 -23.78 -22.06
C PRO A 4 23.71 -23.92 -20.79
N ARG A 5 24.36 -24.16 -19.64
CA ARG A 5 23.68 -24.22 -18.33
C ARG A 5 23.03 -22.87 -18.04
N SER A 6 21.69 -22.84 -18.09
CA SER A 6 20.89 -21.66 -17.78
C SER A 6 20.97 -21.28 -16.30
N LYS A 7 20.63 -20.04 -15.98
CA LYS A 7 20.77 -19.41 -14.65
C LYS A 7 19.72 -19.85 -13.63
N TYR A 8 18.71 -20.65 -14.01
CA TYR A 8 17.53 -20.96 -13.19
C TYR A 8 17.36 -22.46 -12.87
N TYR A 9 16.77 -22.80 -11.73
CA TYR A 9 16.74 -24.17 -11.19
C TYR A 9 15.63 -25.09 -11.77
N PHE A 10 14.78 -24.60 -12.68
CA PHE A 10 13.62 -25.30 -13.24
C PHE A 10 13.79 -25.70 -14.71
N GLN A 11 15.03 -25.78 -15.22
CA GLN A 11 15.40 -25.94 -16.64
C GLN A 11 14.74 -27.11 -17.40
N SER A 12 14.38 -28.19 -16.71
CA SER A 12 13.71 -29.35 -17.28
C SER A 12 12.20 -29.18 -17.45
N HIS A 13 11.64 -28.12 -16.86
CA HIS A 13 10.21 -27.84 -16.86
C HIS A 13 9.93 -26.55 -17.64
N ALA A 14 8.83 -26.53 -18.40
CA ALA A 14 8.49 -25.39 -19.27
C ALA A 14 8.27 -24.09 -18.46
N THR A 15 7.73 -24.20 -17.25
CA THR A 15 7.52 -23.07 -16.34
C THR A 15 7.89 -23.40 -14.89
N LYS A 16 8.02 -22.34 -14.06
CA LYS A 16 8.15 -22.50 -12.60
C LYS A 16 6.95 -23.23 -11.99
N SER A 17 5.75 -22.99 -12.50
CA SER A 17 4.53 -23.65 -12.05
C SER A 17 4.58 -25.17 -12.29
N ASP A 18 5.10 -25.57 -13.45
CA ASP A 18 5.27 -26.99 -13.80
C ASP A 18 6.29 -27.67 -12.89
N TYR A 19 7.42 -27.00 -12.62
CA TYR A 19 8.39 -27.48 -11.64
C TYR A 19 7.78 -27.61 -10.24
N GLU A 20 6.98 -26.63 -9.79
CA GLU A 20 6.30 -26.69 -8.50
C GLU A 20 5.28 -27.83 -8.44
N LYS A 21 4.59 -28.12 -9.54
CA LYS A 21 3.69 -29.26 -9.67
C LYS A 21 4.46 -30.58 -9.57
N ALA A 22 5.53 -30.75 -10.35
CA ALA A 22 6.39 -31.93 -10.28
C ALA A 22 6.97 -32.14 -8.87
N PHE A 23 7.33 -31.05 -8.18
CA PHE A 23 7.82 -31.09 -6.81
C PHE A 23 6.75 -31.54 -5.80
N ARG A 24 5.48 -31.17 -6.02
CA ARG A 24 4.34 -31.65 -5.21
C ARG A 24 4.07 -33.14 -5.47
N ASP A 25 4.04 -33.53 -6.74
CA ASP A 25 3.75 -34.91 -7.14
C ASP A 25 4.84 -35.87 -6.62
N ALA A 26 6.11 -35.45 -6.65
CA ALA A 26 7.23 -36.21 -6.07
C ALA A 26 7.08 -36.44 -4.55
N LYS A 27 6.55 -35.45 -3.80
CA LYS A 27 6.28 -35.61 -2.36
C LYS A 27 5.17 -36.64 -2.13
N LEU A 28 4.07 -36.53 -2.88
CA LEU A 28 2.96 -37.48 -2.80
C LEU A 28 3.42 -38.90 -3.15
N TRP A 29 4.23 -39.04 -4.21
CA TRP A 29 4.81 -40.31 -4.60
C TRP A 29 5.66 -40.93 -3.48
N SER A 30 6.49 -40.15 -2.81
CA SER A 30 7.36 -40.63 -1.73
C SER A 30 6.61 -41.02 -0.46
N ILE A 31 5.42 -40.46 -0.25
CA ILE A 31 4.52 -40.87 0.84
C ILE A 31 3.86 -42.20 0.49
N ALA A 32 3.38 -42.34 -0.75
CA ALA A 32 2.78 -43.59 -1.24
C ALA A 32 3.81 -44.73 -1.38
N HIS A 33 5.07 -44.40 -1.65
CA HIS A 33 6.17 -45.36 -1.88
C HIS A 33 7.37 -45.06 -0.96
N PRO A 34 7.27 -45.33 0.35
CA PRO A 34 8.28 -44.93 1.34
C PRO A 34 9.64 -45.63 1.19
N ILE A 35 9.67 -46.75 0.46
CA ILE A 35 10.87 -47.56 0.18
C ILE A 35 11.75 -46.89 -0.89
N ASP A 36 11.17 -46.09 -1.78
CA ASP A 36 11.92 -45.46 -2.86
C ASP A 36 12.93 -44.44 -2.31
N ARG A 37 14.17 -44.53 -2.81
CA ARG A 37 15.22 -43.58 -2.44
C ARG A 37 14.86 -42.19 -2.94
N PRO A 38 15.00 -41.12 -2.13
CA PRO A 38 14.65 -39.76 -2.55
C PRO A 38 15.39 -39.28 -3.80
N SER A 39 16.61 -39.80 -4.04
CA SER A 39 17.38 -39.53 -5.24
C SER A 39 16.79 -40.16 -6.51
N LYS A 40 16.18 -41.35 -6.39
CA LYS A 40 15.46 -42.01 -7.49
C LYS A 40 14.22 -41.22 -7.85
N VAL A 41 13.41 -40.87 -6.85
CA VAL A 41 12.18 -40.07 -7.05
C VAL A 41 12.51 -38.70 -7.63
N ALA A 42 13.52 -38.00 -7.09
CA ALA A 42 13.91 -36.70 -7.61
C ALA A 42 14.37 -36.75 -9.08
N ARG A 43 15.03 -37.83 -9.51
CA ARG A 43 15.38 -38.04 -10.93
C ARG A 43 14.16 -38.35 -11.78
N GLN A 44 13.23 -39.16 -11.27
CA GLN A 44 11.99 -39.52 -11.96
C GLN A 44 11.11 -38.30 -12.24
N PHE A 45 11.03 -37.36 -11.31
CA PHE A 45 10.26 -36.12 -11.46
C PHE A 45 11.07 -34.94 -11.99
N ASP A 46 12.33 -35.18 -12.36
CA ASP A 46 13.27 -34.17 -12.86
C ASP A 46 13.35 -32.92 -11.98
N ILE A 47 13.56 -33.13 -10.67
CA ILE A 47 13.69 -32.09 -9.66
C ILE A 47 15.05 -32.17 -8.95
N LYS A 48 15.47 -31.04 -8.36
CA LYS A 48 16.76 -30.96 -7.67
C LYS A 48 16.79 -31.85 -6.42
N VAL A 49 17.60 -32.92 -6.48
CA VAL A 49 17.76 -33.93 -5.41
C VAL A 49 17.97 -33.30 -4.03
N ASN A 50 18.91 -32.36 -3.88
CA ASN A 50 19.21 -31.75 -2.57
C ASN A 50 18.03 -30.96 -1.99
N SER A 51 17.27 -30.27 -2.85
CA SER A 51 16.08 -29.51 -2.42
C SER A 51 14.95 -30.45 -2.03
N PHE A 52 14.77 -31.53 -2.80
CA PHE A 52 13.76 -32.54 -2.56
C PHE A 52 14.03 -33.32 -1.26
N THR A 53 15.26 -33.79 -1.04
CA THR A 53 15.63 -34.50 0.19
C THR A 53 15.38 -33.65 1.43
N LYS A 54 15.74 -32.36 1.41
CA LYS A 54 15.45 -31.44 2.53
C LYS A 54 13.95 -31.29 2.78
N ALA A 55 13.16 -31.16 1.71
CA ALA A 55 11.71 -31.06 1.81
C ALA A 55 11.09 -32.34 2.38
N LEU A 56 11.55 -33.52 1.94
CA LEU A 56 11.03 -34.80 2.41
C LEU A 56 11.34 -35.06 3.89
N THR A 57 12.54 -34.71 4.36
CA THR A 57 12.89 -34.77 5.79
C THR A 57 11.96 -33.90 6.64
N ARG A 58 11.59 -32.72 6.14
CA ARG A 58 10.66 -31.81 6.82
C ARG A 58 9.23 -32.39 6.85
N VAL A 59 8.76 -32.97 5.76
CA VAL A 59 7.46 -33.65 5.68
C VAL A 59 7.40 -34.80 6.70
N ARG A 60 8.39 -35.69 6.73
CA ARG A 60 8.44 -36.83 7.68
C ARG A 60 8.45 -36.39 9.15
N ARG A 61 9.16 -35.30 9.49
CA ARG A 61 9.13 -34.72 10.85
C ARG A 61 7.76 -34.18 11.24
N ILE A 62 6.97 -33.71 10.29
CA ILE A 62 5.66 -33.12 10.50
C ILE A 62 4.56 -34.18 10.46
N GLU A 63 4.74 -35.25 9.69
CA GLU A 63 3.97 -36.49 9.76
C GLU A 63 3.98 -37.06 11.17
N ALA A 64 5.17 -37.16 11.77
CA ALA A 64 5.34 -37.57 13.17
C ALA A 64 4.63 -36.64 14.18
N LYS A 65 4.24 -35.44 13.75
CA LYS A 65 3.49 -34.45 14.55
C LYS A 65 2.03 -34.31 14.11
N GLY A 66 1.53 -35.16 13.21
CA GLY A 66 0.13 -35.20 12.78
C GLY A 66 -0.33 -34.05 11.88
N SER A 67 0.57 -33.32 11.19
CA SER A 67 0.25 -32.08 10.45
C SER A 67 0.63 -32.08 8.96
N LEU A 68 0.42 -33.22 8.28
CA LEU A 68 0.92 -33.47 6.90
C LEU A 68 0.41 -32.46 5.85
N LYS A 69 -0.84 -31.99 5.97
CA LYS A 69 -1.51 -31.15 4.94
C LYS A 69 -0.78 -29.83 4.64
N LYS A 70 -0.12 -29.22 5.63
CA LYS A 70 0.47 -27.86 5.53
C LYS A 70 1.75 -27.78 4.69
N GLU A 71 2.49 -28.88 4.54
CA GLU A 71 3.77 -28.93 3.79
C GLU A 71 3.65 -29.55 2.40
N LEU A 72 2.67 -30.44 2.21
CA LEU A 72 2.33 -31.01 0.91
C LEU A 72 1.73 -29.94 0.00
N PHE A 73 0.92 -29.08 0.59
CA PHE A 73 0.34 -27.89 -0.03
C PHE A 73 0.88 -26.68 0.72
N PRO A 74 2.12 -26.23 0.45
CA PRO A 74 2.57 -24.98 1.01
C PRO A 74 1.65 -23.91 0.45
N GLY A 75 0.68 -23.46 1.25
CA GLY A 75 -0.04 -22.24 0.96
C GLY A 75 0.99 -21.15 0.70
N SER A 76 0.82 -20.42 -0.39
CA SER A 76 1.65 -19.26 -0.74
C SER A 76 1.87 -18.43 0.53
N GLY A 77 3.13 -18.32 0.96
CA GLY A 77 3.48 -17.67 2.21
C GLY A 77 2.92 -16.25 2.25
N GLY A 78 2.03 -15.99 3.21
CA GLY A 78 1.36 -14.71 3.33
C GLY A 78 0.35 -14.71 4.47
N HIS A 79 0.79 -14.97 5.69
CA HIS A 79 -0.08 -14.92 6.88
C HIS A 79 0.50 -14.02 7.98
N ASN A 80 1.21 -12.94 7.62
CA ASN A 80 1.45 -11.84 8.56
C ASN A 80 0.30 -10.82 8.49
N LYS A 81 -0.94 -11.32 8.55
CA LYS A 81 -2.12 -10.46 8.77
C LYS A 81 -2.11 -10.10 10.25
N LEU A 82 -1.56 -8.93 10.58
CA LEU A 82 -1.58 -8.40 11.95
C LEU A 82 -3.02 -8.10 12.38
N LEU A 83 -3.80 -7.56 11.45
CA LEU A 83 -5.20 -7.19 11.61
C LEU A 83 -6.13 -8.32 11.13
N THR A 84 -7.27 -8.43 11.80
CA THR A 84 -8.44 -9.17 11.30
C THR A 84 -9.13 -8.38 10.20
N ALA A 85 -9.97 -9.03 9.38
CA ALA A 85 -10.74 -8.35 8.33
C ALA A 85 -11.59 -7.19 8.89
N LEU A 86 -12.21 -7.38 10.06
CA LEU A 86 -13.00 -6.34 10.71
C LEU A 86 -12.16 -5.15 11.17
N GLN A 87 -10.96 -5.41 11.71
CA GLN A 87 -10.04 -4.34 12.11
C GLN A 87 -9.48 -3.60 10.90
N GLU A 88 -9.23 -4.33 9.82
CA GLU A 88 -8.78 -3.77 8.55
C GLU A 88 -9.85 -2.84 7.98
N GLU A 89 -11.11 -3.27 7.94
CA GLU A 89 -12.26 -2.44 7.56
C GLU A 89 -12.41 -1.19 8.45
N ALA A 90 -12.26 -1.34 9.77
CA ALA A 90 -12.35 -0.21 10.69
C ALA A 90 -11.26 0.85 10.46
N ILE A 91 -10.05 0.44 10.10
CA ILE A 91 -8.95 1.37 9.77
C ILE A 91 -9.18 2.04 8.41
N ILE A 92 -9.75 1.32 7.45
CA ILE A 92 -10.14 1.92 6.17
C ILE A 92 -11.21 2.97 6.41
N GLN A 93 -12.29 2.63 7.13
CA GLN A 93 -13.37 3.56 7.48
C GLN A 93 -12.85 4.78 8.25
N TYR A 94 -11.94 4.59 9.19
CA TYR A 94 -11.26 5.69 9.89
C TYR A 94 -10.58 6.68 8.93
N CYS A 95 -9.96 6.20 7.84
CA CYS A 95 -9.38 7.09 6.82
C CYS A 95 -10.46 7.82 6.00
N TYR A 96 -11.60 7.17 5.74
CA TYR A 96 -12.75 7.81 5.07
C TYR A 96 -13.38 8.90 5.95
N ASP A 97 -13.64 8.61 7.22
CA ASP A 97 -14.27 9.55 8.15
C ASP A 97 -13.42 10.80 8.34
N HIS A 98 -12.10 10.63 8.44
CA HIS A 98 -11.15 11.74 8.48
C HIS A 98 -11.20 12.61 7.21
N TRP A 99 -11.33 11.98 6.05
CA TRP A 99 -11.46 12.70 4.79
C TRP A 99 -12.78 13.48 4.66
N GLU A 100 -13.90 12.92 5.14
CA GLU A 100 -15.21 13.59 5.06
C GLU A 100 -15.30 14.86 5.94
N VAL A 101 -14.42 15.00 6.92
CA VAL A 101 -14.28 16.23 7.72
C VAL A 101 -13.15 17.15 7.20
N ASP A 102 -12.75 16.97 5.93
CA ASP A 102 -11.68 17.69 5.25
C ASP A 102 -10.30 17.62 5.95
N MET A 103 -10.10 16.62 6.80
CA MET A 103 -8.85 16.39 7.54
C MET A 103 -8.26 15.02 7.19
N GLY A 104 -7.46 14.95 6.13
CA GLY A 104 -6.78 13.71 5.75
C GLY A 104 -5.99 13.08 6.91
N ALA A 105 -6.16 11.78 7.15
CA ALA A 105 -5.46 11.09 8.24
C ALA A 105 -3.96 10.98 7.93
N THR A 106 -3.10 11.47 8.80
CA THR A 106 -1.64 11.34 8.59
C THR A 106 -1.20 9.89 8.68
N HIS A 107 -0.06 9.54 8.05
CA HIS A 107 0.50 8.19 8.19
C HIS A 107 0.74 7.81 9.67
N LEU A 108 1.10 8.78 10.51
CA LEU A 108 1.31 8.58 11.94
C LEU A 108 -0.01 8.24 12.64
N MET A 109 -1.09 8.96 12.33
CA MET A 109 -2.43 8.70 12.89
C MET A 109 -2.90 7.28 12.55
N VAL A 110 -2.84 6.91 11.26
CA VAL A 110 -3.26 5.58 10.82
C VAL A 110 -2.43 4.49 11.48
N LYS A 111 -1.10 4.63 11.49
CA LYS A 111 -0.21 3.65 12.14
C LYS A 111 -0.44 3.56 13.66
N SER A 112 -0.74 4.68 14.31
CA SER A 112 -1.06 4.73 15.74
C SER A 112 -2.40 4.07 16.06
N ALA A 113 -3.43 4.29 15.22
CA ALA A 113 -4.71 3.60 15.34
C ALA A 113 -4.55 2.07 15.23
N ILE A 114 -3.76 1.61 14.25
CA ILE A 114 -3.41 0.19 14.09
C ILE A 114 -2.69 -0.34 15.34
N ALA A 115 -1.70 0.40 15.86
CA ALA A 115 -1.00 0.02 17.08
C ALA A 115 -1.95 -0.10 18.28
N HIS A 116 -2.92 0.82 18.40
CA HIS A 116 -3.93 0.81 19.44
C HIS A 116 -4.83 -0.43 19.36
N LEU A 117 -5.30 -0.79 18.16
CA LEU A 117 -6.08 -2.02 17.93
C LEU A 117 -5.30 -3.30 18.23
N LEU A 118 -3.97 -3.29 18.02
CA LEU A 118 -3.11 -4.43 18.32
C LEU A 118 -2.84 -4.56 19.82
N ALA A 119 -2.65 -3.44 20.52
CA ALA A 119 -2.47 -3.41 21.97
C ALA A 119 -3.75 -3.81 22.72
N ALA A 120 -4.94 -3.50 22.18
CA ALA A 120 -6.22 -3.86 22.75
C ALA A 120 -6.61 -5.34 22.56
N GLN A 121 -5.83 -6.13 21.83
CA GLN A 121 -6.10 -7.56 21.65
C GLN A 121 -5.69 -8.40 22.87
N HIS A 122 -6.26 -9.59 22.97
CA HIS A 122 -5.88 -10.59 23.98
C HIS A 122 -5.38 -11.88 23.31
N PRO A 123 -4.08 -12.19 23.40
CA PRO A 123 -3.01 -11.41 24.03
C PRO A 123 -2.66 -10.13 23.24
N PRO A 124 -2.10 -9.10 23.90
CA PRO A 124 -1.71 -7.86 23.25
C PRO A 124 -0.58 -8.13 22.24
N LYS A 125 -0.67 -7.49 21.07
CA LYS A 125 0.31 -7.62 20.00
C LYS A 125 1.22 -6.38 19.94
N PRO A 126 2.48 -6.53 19.51
CA PRO A 126 3.36 -5.40 19.31
C PRO A 126 2.86 -4.48 18.18
N PRO A 127 3.26 -3.20 18.19
CA PRO A 127 2.93 -2.26 17.13
C PRO A 127 3.50 -2.70 15.78
N PRO A 128 2.89 -2.27 14.66
CA PRO A 128 3.37 -2.63 13.33
C PRO A 128 4.70 -1.94 13.02
N SER A 129 5.58 -2.63 12.31
CA SER A 129 6.77 -2.00 11.73
C SER A 129 6.40 -1.08 10.56
N ASP A 130 7.25 -0.12 10.23
CA ASP A 130 7.06 0.74 9.05
C ASP A 130 6.96 -0.08 7.77
N THR A 131 7.81 -1.09 7.62
CA THR A 131 7.79 -1.97 6.45
C THR A 131 6.47 -2.71 6.33
N TRP A 132 5.88 -3.15 7.44
CA TRP A 132 4.56 -3.78 7.42
C TRP A 132 3.50 -2.75 7.01
N TYR A 133 3.51 -1.55 7.61
CA TYR A 133 2.54 -0.50 7.34
C TYR A 133 2.53 -0.08 5.86
N TYR A 134 3.69 0.20 5.26
CA TYR A 134 3.75 0.57 3.84
C TYR A 134 3.36 -0.59 2.91
N LYS A 135 3.61 -1.84 3.30
CA LYS A 135 3.11 -3.01 2.56
C LYS A 135 1.59 -3.15 2.67
N TRP A 136 1.05 -2.97 3.87
CA TRP A 136 -0.38 -2.96 4.14
C TRP A 136 -1.07 -1.89 3.28
N LEU A 137 -0.58 -0.64 3.31
CA LEU A 137 -1.13 0.45 2.52
C LEU A 137 -1.09 0.16 1.01
N ARG A 138 0.03 -0.40 0.51
CA ARG A 138 0.15 -0.81 -0.90
C ARG A 138 -0.85 -1.90 -1.29
N ASN A 139 -1.22 -2.78 -0.37
CA ASN A 139 -2.18 -3.85 -0.60
C ASN A 139 -3.64 -3.37 -0.53
N HIS A 140 -3.89 -2.12 -0.16
CA HIS A 140 -5.21 -1.48 -0.15
C HIS A 140 -5.27 -0.42 -1.26
N PRO A 141 -5.55 -0.83 -2.51
CA PRO A 141 -5.55 0.10 -3.65
C PRO A 141 -6.62 1.19 -3.55
N ASP A 142 -7.58 1.04 -2.64
CA ASP A 142 -8.64 2.01 -2.33
C ASP A 142 -8.13 3.17 -1.48
N LEU A 143 -6.93 3.06 -0.91
CA LEU A 143 -6.26 4.12 -0.17
C LEU A 143 -5.07 4.67 -0.98
N HIS A 144 -4.82 5.97 -0.85
CA HIS A 144 -3.73 6.65 -1.53
C HIS A 144 -3.05 7.66 -0.61
N SER A 145 -1.75 7.87 -0.81
CA SER A 145 -1.02 8.89 -0.07
C SER A 145 -0.88 10.14 -0.92
N ILE A 146 -1.36 11.27 -0.40
CA ILE A 146 -1.15 12.59 -1.00
C ILE A 146 -0.28 13.43 -0.07
N LYS A 147 0.48 14.35 -0.66
CA LYS A 147 1.19 15.37 0.09
C LYS A 147 0.34 16.62 0.12
N THR A 148 -0.08 17.04 1.31
CA THR A 148 -0.84 18.27 1.49
C THR A 148 0.03 19.48 1.17
N LYS A 149 -0.58 20.53 0.63
CA LYS A 149 0.06 21.85 0.56
C LYS A 149 -0.17 22.52 1.91
N PRO A 150 0.87 23.05 2.57
CA PRO A 150 0.70 23.78 3.80
C PRO A 150 -0.10 25.05 3.47
N MET A 151 -1.32 25.11 4.00
CA MET A 151 -2.21 26.25 3.85
C MET A 151 -2.11 27.09 5.12
N GLU A 152 -1.82 28.38 4.98
CA GLU A 152 -1.88 29.31 6.11
C GLU A 152 -3.33 29.32 6.62
N ALA A 153 -3.55 29.00 7.90
CA ALA A 153 -4.89 29.00 8.51
C ALA A 153 -5.63 30.33 8.26
N ILE A 154 -4.88 31.45 8.22
CA ILE A 154 -5.37 32.79 7.92
C ILE A 154 -5.98 32.90 6.50
N ARG A 155 -5.57 32.06 5.53
CA ARG A 155 -6.18 32.04 4.18
C ARG A 155 -7.49 31.28 4.11
N VAL A 156 -7.81 30.46 5.12
CA VAL A 156 -9.01 29.63 5.14
C VAL A 156 -10.21 30.40 5.70
N GLU A 157 -9.97 31.41 6.54
CA GLU A 157 -11.00 31.90 7.47
C GLU A 157 -11.68 33.26 7.25
N PRO A 158 -11.37 34.14 6.27
CA PRO A 158 -12.14 35.39 6.17
C PRO A 158 -13.02 35.54 4.92
N HIS A 159 -12.96 34.67 3.92
CA HIS A 159 -13.65 34.92 2.64
C HIS A 159 -14.49 33.73 2.16
N THR A 160 -15.78 33.99 1.94
CA THR A 160 -16.69 33.11 1.19
C THR A 160 -16.35 33.13 -0.30
N GLU A 161 -16.73 32.08 -1.04
CA GLU A 161 -16.54 32.02 -2.49
C GLU A 161 -17.18 33.23 -3.18
N GLU A 162 -18.36 33.62 -2.72
CA GLU A 162 -19.12 34.77 -3.21
C GLU A 162 -18.37 36.09 -3.01
N GLU A 163 -17.75 36.30 -1.84
CA GLU A 163 -16.95 37.50 -1.56
C GLU A 163 -15.72 37.60 -2.45
N VAL A 164 -15.05 36.48 -2.72
CA VAL A 164 -13.91 36.43 -3.62
C VAL A 164 -14.33 36.79 -5.05
N ILE A 165 -15.41 36.19 -5.54
CA ILE A 165 -15.95 36.46 -6.88
C ILE A 165 -16.34 37.94 -7.01
N GLU A 166 -17.05 38.49 -6.02
CA GLU A 166 -17.48 39.89 -6.07
C GLU A 166 -16.29 40.85 -6.03
N TRP A 167 -15.25 40.53 -5.25
CA TRP A 167 -14.02 41.31 -5.24
C TRP A 167 -13.36 41.37 -6.62
N PHE A 168 -13.25 40.23 -7.31
CA PHE A 168 -12.66 40.19 -8.67
C PHE A 168 -13.51 40.94 -9.69
N ARG A 169 -14.85 40.86 -9.61
CA ARG A 169 -15.76 41.64 -10.47
C ARG A 169 -15.62 43.15 -10.24
N ALA A 170 -15.53 43.56 -8.98
CA ALA A 170 -15.32 44.96 -8.63
C ALA A 170 -13.96 45.47 -9.15
N LEU A 171 -12.91 44.66 -9.02
CA LEU A 171 -11.58 44.97 -9.56
C LEU A 171 -11.62 45.11 -11.10
N GLU A 172 -12.25 44.18 -11.81
CA GLU A 172 -12.37 44.23 -13.28
C GLU A 172 -13.07 45.51 -13.74
N LYS A 173 -14.17 45.88 -13.07
CA LYS A 173 -14.92 47.11 -13.35
C LYS A 173 -14.05 48.36 -13.16
N GLU A 174 -13.23 48.41 -12.11
CA GLU A 174 -12.33 49.54 -11.85
C GLU A 174 -11.17 49.60 -12.83
N LEU A 175 -10.59 48.45 -13.21
CA LEU A 175 -9.55 48.40 -14.24
C LEU A 175 -10.07 48.91 -15.59
N LEU A 176 -11.31 48.54 -15.96
CA LEU A 176 -11.97 49.06 -17.15
C LEU A 176 -12.21 50.57 -17.06
N ARG A 177 -12.72 51.07 -15.92
CA ARG A 177 -12.94 52.51 -15.69
C ARG A 177 -11.65 53.32 -15.83
N LEU A 178 -10.53 52.77 -15.37
CA LEU A 178 -9.20 53.41 -15.44
C LEU A 178 -8.44 53.13 -16.75
N ASN A 179 -9.05 52.38 -17.68
CA ASN A 179 -8.44 51.96 -18.95
C ASN A 179 -7.10 51.21 -18.76
N ILE A 180 -7.01 50.42 -17.70
CA ILE A 180 -5.85 49.58 -17.38
C ILE A 180 -6.07 48.21 -18.03
N THR A 181 -5.49 48.01 -19.21
CA THR A 181 -5.67 46.80 -20.03
C THR A 181 -4.50 45.83 -19.95
N GLN A 182 -3.43 46.19 -19.25
CA GLN A 182 -2.21 45.40 -19.15
C GLN A 182 -1.87 45.11 -17.70
N GLY A 183 -1.74 43.83 -17.35
CA GLY A 183 -1.37 43.41 -15.99
C GLY A 183 -0.05 44.00 -15.49
N LYS A 184 0.88 44.35 -16.39
CA LYS A 184 2.15 45.04 -16.05
C LYS A 184 1.97 46.42 -15.42
N ARG A 185 0.77 47.01 -15.51
CA ARG A 185 0.41 48.30 -14.92
C ARG A 185 -0.28 48.16 -13.56
N VAL A 186 -0.55 46.92 -13.14
CA VAL A 186 -1.05 46.60 -11.81
C VAL A 186 0.16 46.20 -10.97
N LEU A 187 0.52 47.04 -10.02
CA LEU A 187 1.61 46.76 -9.09
C LEU A 187 1.02 46.12 -7.84
N ASN A 188 1.49 44.94 -7.49
CA ASN A 188 1.21 44.38 -6.16
C ASN A 188 2.12 45.08 -5.15
N MET A 189 1.53 45.51 -4.05
CA MET A 189 2.25 46.12 -2.93
C MET A 189 1.95 45.22 -1.72
N ASP A 190 2.67 44.10 -1.64
CA ASP A 190 2.57 43.15 -0.54
C ASP A 190 3.85 43.16 0.30
N GLU A 191 3.68 43.23 1.62
CA GLU A 191 4.79 43.05 2.54
C GLU A 191 5.24 41.59 2.51
N SER A 192 6.53 41.35 2.27
CA SER A 192 7.12 40.01 2.36
C SER A 192 7.22 39.60 3.84
N GLY A 193 6.17 38.98 4.36
CA GLY A 193 6.18 38.43 5.72
C GLY A 193 7.21 37.30 5.90
N ILE A 194 7.94 37.31 7.02
CA ILE A 194 8.78 36.18 7.43
C ILE A 194 7.87 35.12 8.06
N ARG A 195 7.84 33.92 7.46
CA ARG A 195 7.03 32.79 7.93
C ARG A 195 7.71 32.05 9.08
N GLY A 196 7.29 32.32 10.32
CA GLY A 196 7.85 31.68 11.52
C GLY A 196 7.18 30.38 11.96
N ALA A 197 5.95 30.09 11.53
CA ALA A 197 5.14 29.01 12.12
C ALA A 197 4.09 28.38 11.18
N LEU A 198 4.50 27.99 9.96
CA LEU A 198 3.65 27.16 9.09
C LEU A 198 3.89 25.68 9.38
N PRO A 199 2.85 24.87 9.67
CA PRO A 199 3.02 23.42 9.68
C PRO A 199 3.53 22.98 8.30
N TYR A 200 4.52 22.08 8.29
CA TYR A 200 5.08 21.58 7.04
C TYR A 200 4.04 20.79 6.25
N ALA A 201 4.24 20.69 4.94
CA ALA A 201 3.49 19.79 4.09
C ALA A 201 3.48 18.37 4.68
N GLU A 202 2.32 17.89 5.14
CA GLU A 202 2.17 16.55 5.70
C GLU A 202 1.67 15.56 4.64
N SER A 203 2.16 14.32 4.73
CA SER A 203 1.63 13.23 3.91
C SER A 203 0.44 12.59 4.63
N VAL A 204 -0.70 12.57 3.95
CA VAL A 204 -1.96 12.02 4.46
C VAL A 204 -2.45 10.88 3.59
N VAL A 205 -3.16 9.94 4.21
CA VAL A 205 -3.82 8.80 3.56
C VAL A 205 -5.26 9.18 3.29
N VAL A 206 -5.69 9.04 2.04
CA VAL A 206 -7.01 9.44 1.56
C VAL A 206 -7.65 8.32 0.74
N PRO A 207 -8.99 8.24 0.71
CA PRO A 207 -9.71 7.37 -0.21
C PRO A 207 -9.45 7.71 -1.68
N LYS A 208 -9.09 6.70 -2.47
CA LYS A 208 -8.83 6.87 -3.91
C LYS A 208 -10.08 7.22 -4.71
N SER A 209 -11.25 6.77 -4.27
CA SER A 209 -12.55 7.15 -4.83
C SER A 209 -12.82 8.66 -4.75
N LYS A 210 -12.23 9.35 -3.77
CA LYS A 210 -12.43 10.78 -3.51
C LYS A 210 -11.30 11.66 -4.07
N LEU A 211 -10.21 11.06 -4.55
CA LEU A 211 -9.09 11.79 -5.18
C LEU A 211 -9.51 12.58 -6.42
N TYR A 212 -10.46 12.05 -7.18
CA TYR A 212 -10.97 12.69 -8.39
C TYR A 212 -11.88 13.87 -8.05
N VAL A 213 -12.59 13.84 -6.92
CA VAL A 213 -13.42 14.97 -6.46
C VAL A 213 -12.55 16.15 -6.01
N ALA A 214 -11.42 15.89 -5.34
CA ALA A 214 -10.48 16.94 -4.96
C ALA A 214 -9.71 17.52 -6.15
N MET A 215 -9.25 16.67 -7.08
CA MET A 215 -8.58 17.14 -8.30
C MET A 215 -9.53 17.82 -9.30
N GLU A 216 -10.81 17.44 -9.35
CA GLU A 216 -11.82 18.14 -10.17
C GLU A 216 -12.25 19.46 -9.51
N ARG A 217 -12.35 19.53 -8.18
CA ARG A 217 -12.50 20.81 -7.46
C ARG A 217 -11.31 21.76 -7.69
N GLU A 218 -10.08 21.23 -7.79
CA GLU A 218 -8.90 22.04 -8.14
C GLU A 218 -8.79 22.35 -9.65
N ARG A 219 -9.38 21.55 -10.55
CA ARG A 219 -9.34 21.75 -12.02
C ARG A 219 -10.54 22.52 -12.58
N PHE A 220 -11.66 22.59 -11.85
CA PHE A 220 -12.83 23.41 -12.16
C PHE A 220 -12.91 24.65 -11.24
N GLN A 221 -11.80 25.35 -11.10
CA GLN A 221 -11.87 26.80 -10.98
C GLN A 221 -11.68 27.41 -12.38
N PRO A 222 -12.75 27.58 -13.18
CA PRO A 222 -12.68 28.47 -14.33
C PRO A 222 -12.55 29.91 -13.82
N LEU A 223 -11.31 30.43 -14.00
CA LEU A 223 -10.85 31.82 -13.99
C LEU A 223 -10.93 32.60 -12.67
#